data_AF-A0A3D2XJ35-F1
#
_entry.id   AF-A0A3D2XJ35-F1
#
_cell.length_a   1.000
_cell.length_b   1.000
_cell.length_c   1.000
_cell.angle_alpha   90.00
_cell.angle_beta   90.00
_cell.angle_gamma   90.00
#
_symmetry.space_group_name_H-M   'P 1'
#
loop_
_entity.id
_entity.type
_entity.pdbx_description
1 polymer ?
#
loop_
_entity_poly.entity_id
_entity_poly.type
_entity_poly.pdbx_seq_one_letter_code
_entity_poly.pdbx_strand_id
1 'polypeptide(L)'
;MEKVPLRIKLQKAIYVVIDPFVKGLIKLGLTPNMVTMIGFVPNIGVAVIFIEGGERGNRGDLSYVGWAGALVLFAGLFDMLDGQVARLGKMSSSFGAMFDSVLDRYSELIMFLGICYYLIAHHYFFSSLFAFIAMIGSMMVSYTRARAEGLGIECKDGLMQRPERIVLIGVSAIACGIAGEYIGGDWKWYISGVKFHVLETMSIFTLPLTVMAVLTNITAINRLRSSKKALDAKDMLVKASKTSALPLLIAGLLFAGLFSFNNGYAQQDAPSVNSRKTVIEPQDTFPVPRGNSKQLFYLQRTANTNTIICELKYNKNGELDEDDPVHVFWIRYPEGGQKKELSYIQRVFAYGIKSQVLGKDSYKLHFVSYKKRPMYLMRSPKDNQFKVYTTINNQQAVLNRIFIKVDGGTFWSPNVVYMEMKGVDEQTGKEVMQRFKP
;
A
#
# COMPACT_ATOMS: atom_id res chain seq x y z
N MET A 1 -23.84 -13.54 -12.27
CA MET A 1 -23.70 -12.79 -11.00
C MET A 1 -22.55 -13.37 -10.20
N GLU A 2 -21.41 -12.70 -10.18
CA GLU A 2 -20.24 -13.14 -9.44
C GLU A 2 -20.49 -12.96 -7.93
N LYS A 3 -20.39 -14.03 -7.14
CA LYS A 3 -20.65 -14.01 -5.70
C LYS A 3 -19.65 -13.07 -5.02
N VAL A 4 -20.15 -11.98 -4.43
CA VAL A 4 -19.34 -11.02 -3.66
C VAL A 4 -18.54 -11.80 -2.60
N PRO A 5 -17.19 -11.73 -2.60
CA PRO A 5 -16.34 -12.43 -1.65
C PRO A 5 -16.72 -12.13 -0.20
N LEU A 6 -16.69 -13.16 0.67
CA LEU A 6 -17.06 -13.05 2.10
C LEU A 6 -16.35 -11.89 2.81
N ARG A 7 -15.06 -11.68 2.50
CA ARG A 7 -14.26 -10.57 3.01
C ARG A 7 -14.86 -9.19 2.71
N ILE A 8 -15.45 -9.00 1.53
CA ILE A 8 -16.08 -7.72 1.14
C ILE A 8 -17.41 -7.52 1.86
N LYS A 9 -18.19 -8.60 2.06
CA LYS A 9 -19.40 -8.54 2.88
C LYS A 9 -19.07 -8.19 4.33
N LEU A 10 -18.05 -8.83 4.90
CA LEU A 10 -17.58 -8.58 6.26
C LEU A 10 -17.06 -7.15 6.41
N GLN A 11 -16.26 -6.66 5.45
CA GLN A 11 -15.73 -5.30 5.48
C GLN A 11 -16.85 -4.25 5.35
N LYS A 12 -17.86 -4.48 4.50
CA LYS A 12 -19.03 -3.61 4.43
C LYS A 12 -19.85 -3.63 5.72
N ALA A 13 -20.04 -4.79 6.34
CA ALA A 13 -20.72 -4.90 7.62
C ALA A 13 -19.99 -4.12 8.72
N ILE A 14 -18.65 -4.21 8.76
CA ILE A 14 -17.81 -3.44 9.67
C ILE A 14 -18.01 -1.93 9.48
N TYR A 15 -18.01 -1.43 8.23
CA TYR A 15 -18.26 -0.01 7.98
C TYR A 15 -19.66 0.45 8.37
N VAL A 16 -20.69 -0.37 8.16
CA VAL A 16 -22.06 -0.03 8.58
C VAL A 16 -22.14 0.15 10.10
N VAL A 17 -21.37 -0.62 10.87
CA VAL A 17 -21.32 -0.51 12.34
C VAL A 17 -20.43 0.65 12.79
N ILE A 18 -19.28 0.86 12.14
CA ILE A 18 -18.29 1.86 12.54
C ILE A 18 -18.68 3.28 12.10
N ASP A 19 -19.25 3.47 10.92
CA ASP A 19 -19.52 4.79 10.35
C ASP A 19 -20.43 5.68 11.21
N PRO A 20 -21.52 5.18 11.84
CA PRO A 20 -22.32 5.96 12.77
C PRO A 20 -21.50 6.46 13.96
N PHE A 21 -20.63 5.62 14.49
CA PHE A 21 -19.75 5.98 15.61
C PHE A 21 -18.75 7.07 15.19
N VAL A 22 -18.09 6.89 14.05
CA VAL A 22 -17.14 7.87 13.50
C VAL A 22 -17.83 9.22 13.23
N LYS A 23 -19.04 9.21 12.66
CA LYS A 23 -19.84 10.44 12.47
C LYS A 23 -20.20 11.09 13.80
N GLY A 24 -20.49 10.30 14.84
CA GLY A 24 -20.70 10.77 16.21
C GLY A 24 -19.46 11.49 16.75
N LEU A 25 -18.28 10.89 16.65
CA LEU A 25 -17.02 11.51 17.07
C LEU A 25 -16.75 12.83 16.33
N ILE A 26 -16.99 12.87 15.02
CA ILE A 26 -16.85 14.09 14.21
C ILE A 26 -17.84 15.16 14.67
N LYS A 27 -19.09 14.80 14.96
CA LYS A 27 -20.12 15.73 15.45
C LYS A 27 -19.78 16.30 16.84
N LEU A 28 -19.10 15.51 17.67
CA LEU A 28 -18.57 15.95 18.97
C LEU A 28 -17.32 16.84 18.84
N GLY A 29 -16.82 17.06 17.62
CA GLY A 29 -15.64 17.91 17.37
C GLY A 29 -14.29 17.23 17.63
N LEU A 30 -14.27 15.90 17.77
CA LEU A 30 -13.01 15.17 17.97
C LEU A 30 -12.18 15.19 16.69
N THR A 31 -10.95 15.67 16.79
CA THR A 31 -9.97 15.62 15.71
C THR A 31 -9.31 14.24 15.63
N PRO A 32 -8.74 13.83 14.48
CA PRO A 32 -8.03 12.56 14.36
C PRO A 32 -6.94 12.38 15.42
N ASN A 33 -6.12 13.42 15.65
CA ASN A 33 -5.04 13.36 16.65
C ASN A 33 -5.59 13.19 18.08
N MET A 34 -6.75 13.75 18.40
CA MET A 34 -7.40 13.51 19.71
C MET A 34 -7.84 12.06 19.84
N VAL A 35 -8.37 11.47 18.77
CA VAL A 35 -8.78 10.05 18.75
C VAL A 35 -7.55 9.14 18.90
N THR A 36 -6.44 9.43 18.21
CA THR A 36 -5.17 8.73 18.41
C THR A 36 -4.69 8.84 19.87
N MET A 37 -4.80 10.01 20.50
CA MET A 37 -4.44 10.17 21.91
C MET A 37 -5.36 9.37 22.85
N ILE A 38 -6.66 9.29 22.54
CA ILE A 38 -7.63 8.47 23.29
C ILE A 38 -7.33 6.97 23.12
N GLY A 39 -6.75 6.53 22.02
CA GLY A 39 -6.25 5.16 21.86
C GLY A 39 -4.91 4.92 22.56
N PHE A 40 -4.02 5.92 22.55
CA PHE A 40 -2.71 5.85 23.20
C PHE A 40 -2.78 5.80 24.73
N VAL A 41 -3.53 6.71 25.38
CA VAL A 41 -3.55 6.84 26.86
C VAL A 41 -3.98 5.54 27.58
N PRO A 42 -5.02 4.81 27.12
CA PRO A 42 -5.37 3.51 27.68
C PRO A 42 -4.25 2.47 27.64
N ASN A 43 -3.33 2.51 26.67
CA ASN A 43 -2.18 1.59 26.65
C ASN A 43 -1.20 1.85 27.81
N ILE A 44 -1.12 3.10 28.30
CA ILE A 44 -0.43 3.40 29.57
C ILE A 44 -1.16 2.74 30.73
N GLY A 45 -2.50 2.82 30.74
CA GLY A 45 -3.35 2.12 31.71
C GLY A 45 -3.15 0.60 31.68
N VAL A 46 -3.02 -0.01 30.51
CA VAL A 46 -2.70 -1.45 30.36
C VAL A 46 -1.40 -1.78 31.07
N ALA A 47 -0.34 -0.99 30.86
CA ALA A 47 0.92 -1.20 31.54
C ALA A 47 0.80 -1.07 33.06
N VAL A 48 0.04 -0.08 33.54
CA VAL A 48 -0.23 0.11 34.97
C VAL A 48 -0.99 -1.08 35.57
N ILE A 49 -2.03 -1.60 34.89
CA ILE A 49 -2.78 -2.78 35.35
C ILE A 49 -1.86 -3.99 35.50
N PHE A 50 -0.99 -4.23 34.51
CA PHE A 50 -0.03 -5.33 34.59
C PHE A 50 1.04 -5.11 35.66
N ILE A 51 1.53 -3.88 35.86
CA ILE A 51 2.50 -3.60 36.92
C ILE A 51 1.86 -3.82 38.30
N GLU A 52 0.66 -3.29 38.53
CA GLU A 52 -0.01 -3.47 39.82
C GLU A 52 -0.47 -4.90 40.07
N GLY A 53 -0.88 -5.62 39.02
CA GLY A 53 -1.13 -7.05 39.11
C GLY A 53 0.13 -7.86 39.42
N GLY A 54 1.31 -7.37 39.01
CA GLY A 54 2.62 -7.95 39.36
C GLY A 54 3.04 -7.69 40.80
N GLU A 55 2.83 -6.47 41.30
CA GLU A 55 3.28 -6.03 42.63
C GLU A 55 2.33 -6.40 43.77
N ARG A 56 1.02 -6.24 43.53
CA ARG A 56 -0.02 -6.40 44.56
C ARG A 56 -0.88 -7.63 44.36
N GLY A 57 -0.97 -8.11 43.12
CA GLY A 57 -1.74 -9.29 42.76
C GLY A 57 -1.07 -10.56 43.26
N ASN A 58 -1.88 -11.56 43.58
CA ASN A 58 -1.37 -12.92 43.78
C ASN A 58 -1.12 -13.57 42.41
N ARG A 59 -0.18 -14.52 42.34
CA ARG A 59 0.15 -15.22 41.08
C ARG A 59 -1.06 -15.87 40.40
N GLY A 60 -1.98 -16.43 41.19
CA GLY A 60 -3.23 -17.02 40.70
C GLY A 60 -4.35 -16.01 40.45
N ASP A 61 -4.17 -14.73 40.76
CA ASP A 61 -5.15 -13.69 40.47
C ASP A 61 -4.96 -13.17 39.04
N LEU A 62 -5.61 -13.85 38.10
CA LEU A 62 -5.54 -13.52 36.67
C LEU A 62 -6.54 -12.45 36.24
N SER A 63 -7.28 -11.84 37.19
CA SER A 63 -8.25 -10.79 36.89
C SER A 63 -7.58 -9.56 36.27
N TYR A 64 -6.39 -9.19 36.73
CA TYR A 64 -5.56 -8.12 36.16
C TYR A 64 -5.22 -8.37 34.69
N VAL A 65 -4.88 -9.62 34.34
CA VAL A 65 -4.62 -10.03 32.95
C VAL A 65 -5.88 -9.85 32.11
N GLY A 66 -7.04 -10.28 32.62
CA GLY A 66 -8.33 -10.14 31.96
C GLY A 66 -8.72 -8.68 31.69
N TRP A 67 -8.64 -7.82 32.72
CA TRP A 67 -8.95 -6.39 32.61
C TRP A 67 -7.97 -5.64 31.70
N ALA A 68 -6.68 -5.97 31.77
CA ALA A 68 -5.69 -5.44 30.84
C ALA A 68 -6.03 -5.84 29.40
N GLY A 69 -6.43 -7.10 29.16
CA GLY A 69 -6.89 -7.58 27.85
C GLY A 69 -8.10 -6.81 27.30
N ALA A 70 -9.09 -6.54 28.15
CA ALA A 70 -10.25 -5.72 27.79
C ALA A 70 -9.84 -4.29 27.40
N LEU A 71 -8.93 -3.69 28.18
CA LEU A 71 -8.44 -2.34 27.91
C LEU A 71 -7.59 -2.28 26.63
N VAL A 72 -6.80 -3.32 26.31
CA VAL A 72 -6.07 -3.44 25.03
C VAL A 72 -7.03 -3.42 23.84
N LEU A 73 -8.11 -4.19 23.88
CA LEU A 73 -9.10 -4.22 22.79
C LEU A 73 -9.84 -2.88 22.68
N PHE A 74 -10.17 -2.25 23.81
CA PHE A 74 -10.77 -0.93 23.84
C PHE A 74 -9.84 0.12 23.21
N ALA A 75 -8.57 0.14 23.59
CA ALA A 75 -7.57 1.05 23.04
C ALA A 75 -7.41 0.85 21.52
N GLY A 76 -7.27 -0.41 21.09
CA GLY A 76 -7.11 -0.78 19.69
C GLY A 76 -8.31 -0.41 18.81
N LEU A 77 -9.51 -0.29 19.38
CA LEU A 77 -10.67 0.23 18.64
C LEU A 77 -10.45 1.69 18.25
N PHE A 78 -10.01 2.56 19.16
CA PHE A 78 -9.79 3.97 18.88
C PHE A 78 -8.65 4.21 17.88
N ASP A 79 -7.59 3.41 17.97
CA ASP A 79 -6.49 3.45 16.99
C ASP A 79 -6.92 3.03 15.58
N MET A 80 -8.02 2.27 15.42
CA MET A 80 -8.57 1.98 14.10
C MET A 80 -9.53 3.06 13.59
N LEU A 81 -10.06 3.89 14.50
CA LEU A 81 -11.06 4.91 14.22
C LEU A 81 -10.45 6.24 13.78
N ASP A 82 -9.26 6.61 14.26
CA ASP A 82 -8.63 7.90 13.95
C ASP A 82 -8.44 8.13 12.43
N GLY A 83 -8.05 7.09 11.69
CA GLY A 83 -7.91 7.13 10.24
C GLY A 83 -9.26 7.22 9.53
N GLN A 84 -10.34 6.67 10.11
CA GLN A 84 -11.69 6.87 9.59
C GLN A 84 -12.20 8.28 9.86
N VAL A 85 -11.95 8.82 11.06
CA VAL A 85 -12.27 10.20 11.44
C VAL A 85 -11.54 11.17 10.49
N ALA A 86 -10.26 10.93 10.19
CA ALA A 86 -9.50 11.70 9.22
C ALA A 86 -10.12 11.66 7.81
N ARG A 87 -10.52 10.49 7.33
CA ARG A 87 -11.11 10.31 5.99
C ARG A 87 -12.52 10.90 5.88
N LEU A 88 -13.42 10.51 6.77
CA LEU A 88 -14.82 10.95 6.75
C LEU A 88 -14.97 12.43 7.14
N GLY A 89 -14.14 12.90 8.08
CA GLY A 89 -14.08 14.31 8.49
C GLY A 89 -13.33 15.21 7.51
N LYS A 90 -12.69 14.66 6.46
CA LYS A 90 -11.81 15.40 5.54
C LYS A 90 -10.65 16.14 6.25
N MET A 91 -10.14 15.55 7.34
CA MET A 91 -9.09 16.09 8.20
C MET A 91 -7.75 15.34 8.04
N SER A 92 -7.57 14.57 6.97
CA SER A 92 -6.33 13.84 6.69
C SER A 92 -5.15 14.79 6.48
N SER A 93 -4.02 14.53 7.15
CA SER A 93 -2.76 15.27 6.98
C SER A 93 -1.54 14.36 7.05
N SER A 94 -0.43 14.76 6.41
CA SER A 94 0.83 14.01 6.46
C SER A 94 1.40 13.94 7.87
N PHE A 95 1.28 15.01 8.65
CA PHE A 95 1.68 15.01 10.07
C PHE A 95 0.80 14.06 10.89
N GLY A 96 -0.52 14.07 10.69
CA GLY A 96 -1.43 13.14 11.37
C GLY A 96 -1.08 11.67 11.11
N ALA A 97 -0.75 11.32 9.86
CA ALA A 97 -0.32 9.95 9.53
C ALA A 97 1.02 9.58 10.21
N MET A 98 1.95 10.52 10.34
CA MET A 98 3.21 10.31 11.07
C MET A 98 2.95 10.19 12.58
N PHE A 99 2.10 11.04 13.13
CA PHE A 99 1.71 11.08 14.54
C PHE A 99 1.06 9.76 14.98
N ASP A 100 0.04 9.31 14.25
CA ASP A 100 -0.60 7.99 14.39
C ASP A 100 0.43 6.87 14.37
N SER A 101 1.23 6.81 13.29
CA SER A 101 2.26 5.77 13.15
C SER A 101 3.29 5.78 14.30
N VAL A 102 3.63 6.93 14.89
CA VAL A 102 4.57 7.05 16.02
C VAL A 102 3.90 6.59 17.32
N LEU A 103 2.70 7.08 17.62
CA LEU A 103 1.99 6.70 18.84
C LEU A 103 1.63 5.22 18.86
N ASP A 104 1.27 4.64 17.71
CA ASP A 104 1.09 3.18 17.56
C ASP A 104 2.26 2.36 18.09
N ARG A 105 3.49 2.80 17.81
CA ARG A 105 4.72 2.15 18.27
C ARG A 105 4.89 2.31 19.77
N TYR A 106 4.66 3.51 20.29
CA TYR A 106 4.73 3.73 21.74
C TYR A 106 3.66 2.95 22.50
N SER A 107 2.41 2.92 22.00
CA SER A 107 1.31 2.13 22.54
C SER A 107 1.70 0.66 22.68
N GLU A 108 2.23 0.05 21.61
CA GLU A 108 2.66 -1.35 21.67
C GLU A 108 3.83 -1.57 22.62
N LEU A 109 4.86 -0.72 22.59
CA LEU A 109 6.02 -0.85 23.48
C LEU A 109 5.63 -0.75 24.96
N ILE A 110 4.75 0.19 25.31
CA ILE A 110 4.27 0.38 26.68
C ILE A 110 3.42 -0.81 27.12
N MET A 111 2.53 -1.31 26.25
CA MET A 111 1.76 -2.53 26.51
C MET A 111 2.68 -3.73 26.77
N PHE A 112 3.68 -3.97 25.92
CA PHE A 112 4.65 -5.05 26.12
C PHE A 112 5.51 -4.87 27.36
N LEU A 113 5.87 -3.63 27.72
CA LEU A 113 6.57 -3.36 28.98
C LEU A 113 5.77 -3.87 30.18
N GLY A 114 4.47 -3.56 30.25
CA GLY A 114 3.58 -4.07 31.29
C GLY A 114 3.52 -5.60 31.30
N ILE A 115 3.30 -6.22 30.14
CA ILE A 115 3.25 -7.69 30.01
C ILE A 115 4.55 -8.33 30.50
N CYS A 116 5.70 -7.85 30.05
CA CYS A 116 7.00 -8.35 30.46
C CYS A 116 7.20 -8.20 31.98
N TYR A 117 6.82 -7.04 32.54
CA TYR A 117 6.92 -6.78 33.97
C TYR A 117 6.08 -7.78 34.78
N TYR A 118 4.79 -7.93 34.45
CA TYR A 118 3.88 -8.87 35.13
C TYR A 118 4.43 -10.30 35.11
N LEU A 119 4.91 -10.74 33.94
CA LEU A 119 5.47 -12.08 33.78
C LEU A 119 6.73 -12.27 34.63
N ILE A 120 7.63 -11.27 34.69
CA ILE A 120 8.84 -11.35 35.51
C ILE A 120 8.50 -11.36 37.01
N ALA A 121 7.62 -10.45 37.44
CA ALA A 121 7.18 -10.32 38.84
C ALA A 121 6.60 -11.64 39.38
N HIS A 122 5.82 -12.34 38.54
CA HIS A 122 5.26 -13.66 38.85
C HIS A 122 6.16 -14.84 38.44
N HIS A 123 7.46 -14.64 38.28
CA HIS A 123 8.45 -15.68 37.94
C HIS A 123 8.15 -16.52 36.67
N TYR A 124 7.47 -15.95 35.68
CA TYR A 124 7.27 -16.50 34.34
C TYR A 124 8.40 -16.08 33.39
N PHE A 125 9.65 -16.37 33.78
CA PHE A 125 10.85 -15.87 33.09
C PHE A 125 10.86 -16.20 31.59
N PHE A 126 10.65 -17.47 31.20
CA PHE A 126 10.66 -17.85 29.78
C PHE A 126 9.53 -17.19 28.99
N SER A 127 8.33 -17.10 29.55
CA SER A 127 7.21 -16.40 28.91
C SER A 127 7.51 -14.91 28.73
N SER A 128 8.19 -14.27 29.69
CA SER A 128 8.62 -12.87 29.57
C SER A 128 9.67 -12.68 28.46
N LEU A 129 10.57 -13.66 28.28
CA LEU A 129 11.55 -13.63 27.18
C LEU A 129 10.85 -13.74 25.82
N PHE A 130 9.85 -14.63 25.69
CA PHE A 130 9.05 -14.71 24.47
C PHE A 130 8.20 -13.46 24.24
N ALA A 131 7.64 -12.84 25.29
CA ALA A 131 6.97 -11.54 25.19
C ALA A 131 7.90 -10.46 24.64
N PHE A 132 9.14 -10.40 25.14
CA PHE A 132 10.16 -9.48 24.67
C PHE A 132 10.56 -9.75 23.21
N ILE A 133 10.72 -11.00 22.81
CA ILE A 133 10.98 -11.38 21.40
C ILE A 133 9.79 -10.98 20.51
N ALA A 134 8.56 -11.09 21.01
CA ALA A 134 7.36 -10.65 20.31
C ALA A 134 7.33 -9.13 20.13
N MET A 135 7.73 -8.38 21.15
CA MET A 135 7.91 -6.93 21.05
C MET A 135 8.93 -6.54 19.97
N ILE A 136 10.10 -7.22 19.94
CA ILE A 136 11.11 -7.02 18.88
C ILE A 136 10.50 -7.29 17.51
N GLY A 137 9.84 -8.44 17.35
CA GLY A 137 9.21 -8.82 16.09
C GLY A 137 8.14 -7.81 15.66
N SER A 138 7.32 -7.34 16.60
CA SER A 138 6.28 -6.33 16.36
C SER A 138 6.87 -5.04 15.78
N MET A 139 7.95 -4.54 16.42
CA MET A 139 8.68 -3.36 15.96
C MET A 139 9.30 -3.58 14.58
N MET A 140 9.89 -4.74 14.34
CA MET A 140 10.53 -5.06 13.06
C MET A 140 9.52 -5.22 11.91
N VAL A 141 8.32 -5.76 12.17
CA VAL A 141 7.23 -5.82 11.17
C VAL A 141 6.84 -4.42 10.72
N SER A 142 6.69 -3.47 11.65
CA SER A 142 6.33 -2.08 11.34
C SER A 142 7.49 -1.32 10.67
N TYR A 143 8.72 -1.46 11.20
CA TYR A 143 9.89 -0.77 10.67
C TYR A 143 10.28 -1.23 9.27
N THR A 144 10.29 -2.54 9.00
CA THR A 144 10.61 -3.07 7.67
C THR A 144 9.65 -2.56 6.60
N ARG A 145 8.36 -2.44 6.94
CA ARG A 145 7.35 -1.82 6.06
C ARG A 145 7.65 -0.35 5.82
N ALA A 146 7.81 0.45 6.88
CA ALA A 146 8.06 1.88 6.75
C ALA A 146 9.34 2.17 5.95
N ARG A 147 10.40 1.38 6.18
CA ARG A 147 11.67 1.52 5.45
C ARG A 147 11.53 1.11 3.98
N ALA A 148 10.82 0.04 3.69
CA ALA A 148 10.55 -0.39 2.31
C ALA A 148 9.72 0.66 1.55
N GLU A 149 8.65 1.16 2.15
CA GLU A 149 7.80 2.21 1.57
C GLU A 149 8.60 3.50 1.35
N GLY A 150 9.50 3.88 2.27
CA GLY A 150 10.43 5.01 2.10
C GLY A 150 11.45 4.83 0.96
N LEU A 151 11.74 3.59 0.55
CA LEU A 151 12.54 3.28 -0.65
C LEU A 151 11.69 3.15 -1.92
N GLY A 152 10.39 3.41 -1.83
CA GLY A 152 9.43 3.32 -2.92
C GLY A 152 8.97 1.90 -3.24
N ILE A 153 9.06 0.97 -2.27
CA ILE A 153 8.59 -0.41 -2.42
C ILE A 153 7.32 -0.59 -1.56
N GLU A 154 6.21 -0.97 -2.19
CA GLU A 154 4.99 -1.31 -1.44
C GLU A 154 5.20 -2.61 -0.65
N CYS A 155 5.00 -2.56 0.68
CA CYS A 155 5.21 -3.70 1.58
C CYS A 155 3.98 -3.90 2.49
N LYS A 156 2.93 -4.54 1.97
CA LYS A 156 1.63 -4.66 2.66
C LYS A 156 1.28 -6.07 3.12
N ASP A 157 2.02 -7.08 2.67
CA ASP A 157 1.73 -8.49 2.96
C ASP A 157 2.45 -8.97 4.24
N GLY A 158 2.00 -10.10 4.78
CA GLY A 158 2.56 -10.74 5.97
C GLY A 158 1.53 -11.00 7.07
N LEU A 159 1.82 -12.02 7.89
CA LEU A 159 1.03 -12.41 9.06
C LEU A 159 1.39 -11.52 10.27
N MET A 160 0.58 -11.57 11.32
CA MET A 160 0.77 -10.80 12.55
C MET A 160 0.94 -9.31 12.30
N GLN A 161 0.05 -8.76 11.47
CA GLN A 161 -0.12 -7.31 11.35
C GLN A 161 -0.69 -6.75 12.66
N ARG A 162 -0.64 -5.43 12.82
CA ARG A 162 -1.06 -4.76 14.06
C ARG A 162 -2.47 -5.19 14.54
N PRO A 163 -3.53 -5.17 13.72
CA PRO A 163 -4.86 -5.62 14.18
C PRO A 163 -4.86 -7.07 14.68
N GLU A 164 -4.13 -7.96 14.00
CA GLU A 164 -4.04 -9.37 14.36
C GLU A 164 -3.35 -9.55 15.72
N ARG A 165 -2.30 -8.76 16.00
CA ARG A 165 -1.59 -8.80 17.29
C ARG A 165 -2.42 -8.26 18.43
N ILE A 166 -3.07 -7.11 18.24
CA ILE A 166 -3.92 -6.49 19.28
C ILE A 166 -5.08 -7.42 19.63
N VAL A 167 -5.73 -8.03 18.63
CA VAL A 167 -6.81 -9.01 18.87
C VAL A 167 -6.27 -10.24 19.58
N LEU A 168 -5.14 -10.79 19.16
CA LEU A 168 -4.55 -11.98 19.77
C LEU A 168 -4.20 -11.75 21.24
N ILE A 169 -3.53 -10.64 21.56
CA ILE A 169 -3.16 -10.27 22.94
C ILE A 169 -4.41 -10.03 23.77
N GLY A 170 -5.34 -9.19 23.31
CA GLY A 170 -6.52 -8.82 24.08
C GLY A 170 -7.45 -10.00 24.34
N VAL A 171 -7.75 -10.81 23.31
CA VAL A 171 -8.65 -11.98 23.46
C VAL A 171 -8.01 -13.06 24.32
N SER A 172 -6.72 -13.36 24.14
CA SER A 172 -6.04 -14.36 24.97
C SER A 172 -5.92 -13.93 26.43
N ALA A 173 -5.71 -12.64 26.69
CA ALA A 173 -5.67 -12.08 28.04
C ALA A 173 -7.04 -12.14 28.73
N ILE A 174 -8.12 -11.75 28.05
CA ILE A 174 -9.49 -11.90 28.55
C ILE A 174 -9.82 -13.37 28.82
N ALA A 175 -9.51 -14.25 27.87
CA ALA A 175 -9.74 -15.68 28.03
C ALA A 175 -8.97 -16.25 29.22
N CYS A 176 -7.75 -15.78 29.47
CA CYS A 176 -6.94 -16.14 30.63
C CYS A 176 -7.59 -15.70 31.95
N GLY A 177 -8.05 -14.44 32.03
CA GLY A 177 -8.74 -13.93 33.22
C GLY A 177 -10.05 -14.69 33.50
N ILE A 178 -10.86 -14.93 32.48
CA ILE A 178 -12.09 -15.72 32.60
C ILE A 178 -11.79 -17.17 33.03
N ALA A 179 -10.78 -17.79 32.42
CA ALA A 179 -10.38 -19.14 32.81
C ALA A 179 -9.89 -19.18 34.27
N GLY A 180 -9.16 -18.18 34.73
CA GLY A 180 -8.75 -18.05 36.13
C GLY A 180 -9.92 -18.19 37.12
N GLU A 181 -11.07 -17.62 36.80
CA GLU A 181 -12.29 -17.71 37.65
C GLU A 181 -12.95 -19.10 37.60
N TYR A 182 -12.95 -19.77 36.43
CA TYR A 182 -13.67 -21.04 36.26
C TYR A 182 -12.82 -22.29 36.57
N ILE A 183 -11.57 -22.33 36.14
CA ILE A 183 -10.65 -23.47 36.34
C ILE A 183 -9.65 -23.24 37.48
N GLY A 184 -9.56 -22.01 38.01
CA GLY A 184 -8.60 -21.60 39.02
C GLY A 184 -7.31 -21.05 38.40
N GLY A 185 -6.73 -20.00 39.00
CA GLY A 185 -5.52 -19.36 38.49
C GLY A 185 -4.24 -20.21 38.58
N ASP A 186 -4.20 -21.16 39.52
CA ASP A 186 -3.06 -22.05 39.75
C ASP A 186 -3.24 -23.45 39.14
N TRP A 187 -4.23 -23.63 38.26
CA TRP A 187 -4.43 -24.91 37.59
C TRP A 187 -3.20 -25.26 36.75
N LYS A 188 -2.70 -26.49 36.92
CA LYS A 188 -1.50 -27.01 36.26
C LYS A 188 -1.77 -28.38 35.68
N TRP A 189 -1.28 -28.59 34.47
CA TRP A 189 -1.34 -29.86 33.77
C TRP A 189 0.05 -30.44 33.57
N TYR A 190 0.19 -31.72 33.91
CA TYR A 190 1.44 -32.46 33.89
C TYR A 190 1.36 -33.61 32.88
N ILE A 191 2.45 -33.84 32.16
CA ILE A 191 2.60 -35.03 31.31
C ILE A 191 3.36 -36.10 32.09
N SER A 192 2.88 -37.34 32.03
CA SER A 192 3.56 -38.48 32.65
C SER A 192 5.00 -38.60 32.12
N GLY A 193 5.99 -38.57 33.01
CA GLY A 193 7.41 -38.64 32.68
C GLY A 193 8.14 -37.29 32.60
N VAL A 194 7.43 -36.15 32.68
CA VAL A 194 8.04 -34.81 32.67
C VAL A 194 8.01 -34.21 34.09
N LYS A 195 9.17 -33.75 34.59
CA LYS A 195 9.32 -33.22 35.97
C LYS A 195 8.72 -31.82 36.18
N PHE A 196 8.32 -31.14 35.12
CA PHE A 196 7.74 -29.80 35.14
C PHE A 196 6.32 -29.83 34.56
N HIS A 197 5.46 -28.89 34.98
CA HIS A 197 4.14 -28.73 34.39
C HIS A 197 4.30 -28.21 32.95
N VAL A 198 3.46 -28.71 32.06
CA VAL A 198 3.54 -28.39 30.63
C VAL A 198 2.60 -27.24 30.28
N LEU A 199 1.45 -27.17 30.96
CA LEU A 199 0.49 -26.08 30.83
C LEU A 199 0.03 -25.66 32.22
N GLU A 200 -0.31 -24.39 32.33
CA GLU A 200 -1.01 -23.81 33.46
C GLU A 200 -2.05 -22.81 32.97
N THR A 201 -2.93 -22.27 33.82
CA THR A 201 -3.95 -21.31 33.39
C THR A 201 -3.36 -20.11 32.63
N MET A 202 -2.21 -19.60 33.09
CA MET A 202 -1.48 -18.52 32.44
C MET A 202 -0.98 -18.86 31.02
N SER A 203 -0.90 -20.16 30.67
CA SER A 203 -0.58 -20.61 29.30
C SER A 203 -1.62 -20.18 28.26
N ILE A 204 -2.86 -19.91 28.67
CA ILE A 204 -3.92 -19.38 27.79
C ILE A 204 -3.51 -18.03 27.20
N PHE A 205 -2.78 -17.22 27.96
CA PHE A 205 -2.23 -15.95 27.50
C PHE A 205 -0.84 -16.10 26.88
N THR A 206 0.06 -16.86 27.52
CA THR A 206 1.48 -16.89 27.13
C THR A 206 1.79 -17.75 25.91
N LEU A 207 0.99 -18.79 25.60
CA LEU A 207 1.17 -19.58 24.38
C LEU A 207 0.85 -18.78 23.11
N PRO A 208 -0.31 -18.09 23.00
CA PRO A 208 -0.56 -17.16 21.89
C PRO A 208 0.55 -16.11 21.74
N LEU A 209 1.05 -15.58 22.85
CA LEU A 209 2.16 -14.61 22.84
C LEU A 209 3.45 -15.21 22.28
N THR A 210 3.75 -16.47 22.61
CA THR A 210 4.90 -17.22 22.09
C THR A 210 4.77 -17.49 20.59
N VAL A 211 3.57 -17.89 20.14
CA VAL A 211 3.28 -18.08 18.71
C VAL A 211 3.44 -16.76 17.96
N MET A 212 2.91 -15.67 18.52
CA MET A 212 3.08 -14.33 17.96
C MET A 212 4.56 -13.97 17.85
N ALA A 213 5.37 -14.24 18.87
CA ALA A 213 6.81 -13.97 18.87
C ALA A 213 7.52 -14.59 17.66
N VAL A 214 7.20 -15.85 17.35
CA VAL A 214 7.75 -16.55 16.20
C VAL A 214 7.24 -15.93 14.90
N LEU A 215 5.92 -15.76 14.77
CA LEU A 215 5.29 -15.32 13.52
C LEU A 215 5.62 -13.87 13.14
N THR A 216 5.76 -12.97 14.12
CA THR A 216 6.16 -11.58 13.85
C THR A 216 7.59 -11.50 13.32
N ASN A 217 8.51 -12.28 13.89
CA ASN A 217 9.91 -12.28 13.45
C ASN A 217 10.07 -12.94 12.07
N ILE A 218 9.35 -14.05 11.81
CA ILE A 218 9.27 -14.66 10.48
C ILE A 218 8.71 -13.64 9.47
N THR A 219 7.66 -12.90 9.84
CA THR A 219 7.07 -11.90 8.95
C THR A 219 8.03 -10.77 8.64
N ALA A 220 8.76 -10.25 9.64
CA ALA A 220 9.77 -9.22 9.42
C ALA A 220 10.86 -9.67 8.45
N ILE A 221 11.37 -10.90 8.61
CA ILE A 221 12.36 -11.49 7.69
C ILE A 221 11.79 -11.65 6.29
N ASN A 222 10.54 -12.14 6.17
CA ASN A 222 9.88 -12.30 4.87
C ASN A 222 9.68 -10.95 4.18
N ARG A 223 9.30 -9.90 4.91
CA ARG A 223 9.21 -8.52 4.37
C ARG A 223 10.56 -8.01 3.88
N LEU A 224 11.64 -8.26 4.63
CA LEU A 224 12.98 -7.89 4.21
C LEU A 224 13.39 -8.61 2.92
N ARG A 225 13.17 -9.94 2.85
CA ARG A 225 13.48 -10.75 1.65
C ARG A 225 12.67 -10.31 0.43
N SER A 226 11.38 -10.04 0.60
CA SER A 226 10.52 -9.52 -0.47
C SER A 226 10.96 -8.13 -0.91
N SER A 227 11.35 -7.26 0.02
CA SER A 227 11.87 -5.93 -0.29
C SER A 227 13.19 -6.01 -1.05
N LYS A 228 14.09 -6.93 -0.69
CA LYS A 228 15.34 -7.19 -1.44
C LYS A 228 15.04 -7.55 -2.89
N LYS A 229 14.14 -8.51 -3.14
CA LYS A 229 13.76 -8.90 -4.51
C LYS A 229 13.23 -7.71 -5.32
N ALA A 230 12.39 -6.88 -4.70
CA ALA A 230 11.82 -5.70 -5.34
C ALA A 230 12.88 -4.60 -5.62
N LEU A 231 13.83 -4.41 -4.71
CA LEU A 231 14.95 -3.48 -4.87
C LEU A 231 15.94 -3.96 -5.94
N ASP A 232 16.31 -5.24 -5.92
CA ASP A 232 17.18 -5.85 -6.93
C ASP A 232 16.57 -5.66 -8.33
N ALA A 233 15.26 -5.90 -8.48
CA ALA A 233 14.54 -5.65 -9.73
C ALA A 233 14.57 -4.17 -10.14
N LYS A 234 14.38 -3.25 -9.18
CA LYS A 234 14.48 -1.79 -9.42
C LYS A 234 15.87 -1.38 -9.89
N ASP A 235 16.92 -1.89 -9.26
CA ASP A 235 18.31 -1.58 -9.59
C ASP A 235 18.73 -2.18 -10.95
N MET A 236 18.23 -3.37 -11.28
CA MET A 236 18.40 -3.97 -12.61
C MET A 236 17.78 -3.10 -13.71
N LEU A 237 16.57 -2.56 -13.49
CA LEU A 237 15.93 -1.65 -14.43
C LEU A 237 16.74 -0.35 -14.60
N VAL A 238 17.26 0.21 -13.52
CA VAL A 238 18.12 1.41 -13.57
C VAL A 238 19.42 1.14 -14.32
N LYS A 239 20.07 -0.01 -14.10
CA LYS A 239 21.28 -0.41 -14.83
C LYS A 239 20.99 -0.62 -16.33
N ALA A 240 19.91 -1.32 -16.67
CA ALA A 240 19.53 -1.55 -18.06
C ALA A 240 19.27 -0.24 -18.82
N SER A 241 18.60 0.74 -18.19
CA SER A 241 18.37 2.07 -18.76
C SER A 241 19.67 2.85 -19.02
N LYS A 242 20.68 2.73 -18.14
CA LYS A 242 21.99 3.37 -18.35
C LYS A 242 22.80 2.71 -19.47
N THR A 243 22.78 1.38 -19.57
CA THR A 243 23.52 0.65 -20.61
C THR A 243 22.91 0.85 -22.00
N SER A 244 21.59 0.96 -22.13
CA SER A 244 20.94 1.26 -23.43
C SER A 244 21.16 2.69 -23.91
N ALA A 245 21.46 3.64 -23.01
CA ALA A 245 21.75 5.03 -23.38
C ALA A 245 23.18 5.21 -23.93
N LEU A 246 24.13 4.34 -23.55
CA LEU A 246 25.54 4.43 -23.94
C LEU A 246 25.79 4.27 -25.46
N PRO A 247 25.22 3.26 -26.18
CA PRO A 247 25.43 3.13 -27.61
C PRO A 247 24.67 4.20 -28.43
N LEU A 248 23.58 4.78 -27.92
CA LEU A 248 22.86 5.90 -28.56
C LEU A 248 23.64 7.21 -28.49
N LEU A 249 24.34 7.47 -27.37
CA LEU A 249 25.24 8.62 -27.23
C LEU A 249 26.48 8.51 -28.14
N ILE A 250 27.06 7.31 -28.26
CA ILE A 250 28.21 7.06 -29.15
C ILE A 250 27.78 7.12 -30.63
N ALA A 251 26.61 6.58 -30.98
CA ALA A 251 26.06 6.69 -32.33
C ALA A 251 25.72 8.15 -32.70
N GLY A 252 25.22 8.95 -31.75
CA GLY A 252 24.97 10.37 -31.94
C GLY A 252 26.24 11.20 -32.14
N LEU A 253 27.33 10.86 -31.44
CA LEU A 253 28.64 11.51 -31.61
C LEU A 253 29.32 11.12 -32.94
N LEU A 254 29.12 9.89 -33.42
CA LEU A 254 29.64 9.45 -34.73
C LEU A 254 28.84 10.05 -35.91
N PHE A 255 27.54 10.33 -35.74
CA PHE A 255 26.73 11.01 -36.76
C PHE A 255 26.94 12.53 -36.81
N ALA A 256 27.31 13.17 -35.69
CA ALA A 256 27.63 14.60 -35.64
C ALA A 256 29.01 14.93 -36.28
N GLY A 257 29.87 13.93 -36.48
CA GLY A 257 31.21 14.11 -37.08
C GLY A 257 31.24 14.22 -38.61
N LEU A 258 30.10 14.07 -39.30
CA LEU A 258 30.04 14.04 -40.78
C LEU A 258 29.43 15.28 -41.44
N PHE A 259 28.99 16.28 -40.66
CA PHE A 259 28.51 17.55 -41.20
C PHE A 259 29.04 18.72 -40.37
N SER A 260 30.20 19.25 -40.77
CA SER A 260 30.45 20.70 -40.90
C SER A 260 31.95 20.99 -41.09
N PHE A 261 32.36 21.16 -42.34
CA PHE A 261 33.42 22.09 -42.72
C PHE A 261 32.71 23.33 -43.29
N ASN A 262 32.86 24.52 -42.69
CA ASN A 262 33.63 25.63 -43.27
C ASN A 262 33.40 26.96 -42.50
N ASN A 263 34.53 27.59 -42.14
CA ASN A 263 34.89 28.99 -41.91
C ASN A 263 33.95 30.06 -41.31
N GLY A 264 34.52 30.79 -40.33
CA GLY A 264 34.18 32.18 -40.01
C GLY A 264 34.69 32.63 -38.64
N TYR A 265 35.82 33.35 -38.59
CA TYR A 265 36.36 33.99 -37.39
C TYR A 265 35.47 35.14 -36.89
N ALA A 266 35.18 35.21 -35.59
CA ALA A 266 35.10 36.46 -34.81
C ALA A 266 35.00 36.22 -33.28
N GLN A 267 36.00 36.75 -32.59
CA GLN A 267 36.18 37.24 -31.22
C GLN A 267 35.03 37.26 -30.19
N GLN A 268 35.38 36.73 -29.00
CA GLN A 268 34.97 37.05 -27.62
C GLN A 268 33.64 37.78 -27.36
N ASP A 269 32.77 37.12 -26.59
CA ASP A 269 32.35 37.59 -25.26
C ASP A 269 31.83 36.41 -24.43
N ALA A 270 32.31 36.30 -23.19
CA ALA A 270 31.85 35.28 -22.25
C ALA A 270 30.57 35.73 -21.55
N PRO A 271 29.52 34.90 -21.53
CA PRO A 271 28.72 34.83 -20.32
C PRO A 271 28.35 33.39 -19.92
N SER A 272 28.56 33.12 -18.62
CA SER A 272 27.86 32.14 -17.78
C SER A 272 27.52 30.78 -18.40
N VAL A 273 28.30 29.76 -18.02
CA VAL A 273 27.98 28.35 -18.25
C VAL A 273 26.71 27.98 -17.46
N ASN A 274 25.55 28.21 -18.08
CA ASN A 274 24.32 27.53 -17.71
C ASN A 274 24.45 26.09 -18.22
N SER A 275 25.01 25.24 -17.36
CA SER A 275 24.93 23.80 -17.51
C SER A 275 23.45 23.40 -17.45
N ARG A 276 22.78 23.35 -18.62
CA ARG A 276 21.56 22.56 -18.78
C ARG A 276 21.94 21.11 -18.49
N LYS A 277 21.86 20.71 -17.23
CA LYS A 277 21.61 19.31 -16.87
C LYS A 277 20.41 18.90 -17.70
N THR A 278 20.60 17.99 -18.64
CA THR A 278 19.53 17.16 -19.19
C THR A 278 18.94 16.42 -17.99
N VAL A 279 17.94 17.01 -17.35
CA VAL A 279 17.16 16.37 -16.31
C VAL A 279 16.42 15.24 -17.02
N ILE A 280 16.96 14.02 -16.94
CA ILE A 280 16.24 12.82 -17.38
C ILE A 280 14.99 12.77 -16.50
N GLU A 281 13.85 13.08 -17.08
CA GLU A 281 12.61 13.08 -16.32
C GLU A 281 12.24 11.64 -15.94
N PRO A 282 11.70 11.40 -14.73
CA PRO A 282 11.45 10.05 -14.24
C PRO A 282 10.61 9.19 -15.17
N GLN A 283 9.66 9.76 -15.93
CA GLN A 283 8.83 9.01 -16.88
C GLN A 283 9.60 8.44 -18.08
N ASP A 284 10.76 8.98 -18.42
CA ASP A 284 11.54 8.53 -19.58
C ASP A 284 12.49 7.37 -19.23
N THR A 285 12.54 6.99 -17.95
CA THR A 285 13.24 5.79 -17.46
C THR A 285 12.37 4.53 -17.39
N PHE A 286 11.06 4.65 -17.67
CA PHE A 286 10.13 3.52 -17.58
C PHE A 286 10.20 2.63 -18.83
N PRO A 287 9.99 1.31 -18.68
CA PRO A 287 9.95 0.42 -19.83
C PRO A 287 8.75 0.75 -20.72
N VAL A 288 8.98 0.81 -22.04
CA VAL A 288 7.90 0.93 -23.03
C VAL A 288 7.36 -0.48 -23.33
N PRO A 289 6.05 -0.74 -23.20
CA PRO A 289 5.47 -2.02 -23.56
C PRO A 289 5.75 -2.36 -25.03
N ARG A 290 6.12 -3.62 -25.30
CA ARG A 290 6.17 -4.14 -26.67
C ARG A 290 4.74 -4.21 -27.18
N GLY A 291 4.34 -3.24 -28.01
CA GLY A 291 2.98 -3.11 -28.51
C GLY A 291 2.50 -4.38 -29.22
N ASN A 292 1.26 -4.78 -28.98
CA ASN A 292 0.54 -5.74 -29.81
C ASN A 292 -0.48 -5.00 -30.68
N SER A 293 -1.00 -5.62 -31.73
CA SER A 293 -1.99 -5.01 -32.63
C SER A 293 -3.33 -4.66 -31.96
N LYS A 294 -3.55 -5.09 -30.72
CA LYS A 294 -4.76 -4.81 -29.93
C LYS A 294 -4.56 -3.67 -28.93
N GLN A 295 -3.33 -3.23 -28.69
CA GLN A 295 -3.00 -2.28 -27.65
C GLN A 295 -3.46 -0.89 -28.09
N LEU A 296 -4.28 -0.26 -27.25
CA LEU A 296 -4.78 1.08 -27.48
C LEU A 296 -3.82 2.11 -26.90
N PHE A 297 -3.56 2.01 -25.60
CA PHE A 297 -2.63 2.87 -24.88
C PHE A 297 -2.19 2.20 -23.57
N TYR A 298 -1.24 2.81 -22.87
CA TYR A 298 -0.79 2.32 -21.58
C TYR A 298 -0.69 3.43 -20.54
N LEU A 299 -0.78 3.03 -19.27
CA LEU A 299 -0.71 3.91 -18.12
C LEU A 299 0.42 3.49 -17.18
N GLN A 300 1.24 4.46 -16.79
CA GLN A 300 2.34 4.31 -15.83
C GLN A 300 2.21 5.31 -14.69
N ARG A 301 2.81 5.00 -13.54
CA ARG A 301 2.81 5.86 -12.36
C ARG A 301 4.12 5.76 -11.60
N THR A 302 4.49 6.80 -10.85
CA THR A 302 5.76 6.81 -10.09
C THR A 302 5.85 5.77 -8.97
N ALA A 303 4.72 5.20 -8.52
CA ALA A 303 4.73 4.23 -7.44
C ALA A 303 5.51 2.94 -7.77
N ASN A 304 5.54 2.50 -9.03
CA ASN A 304 6.35 1.38 -9.51
C ASN A 304 6.36 1.30 -11.04
N THR A 305 7.27 0.51 -11.60
CA THR A 305 7.43 0.32 -13.06
C THR A 305 6.36 -0.56 -13.71
N ASN A 306 5.43 -1.14 -12.94
CA ASN A 306 4.34 -1.91 -13.54
C ASN A 306 3.51 -1.00 -14.42
N THR A 307 3.12 -1.54 -15.57
CA THR A 307 2.39 -0.77 -16.58
C THR A 307 1.02 -1.38 -16.77
N ILE A 308 0.01 -0.52 -16.81
CA ILE A 308 -1.35 -0.91 -17.14
C ILE A 308 -1.50 -0.83 -18.64
N ILE A 309 -1.92 -1.92 -19.25
CA ILE A 309 -2.20 -2.00 -20.67
C ILE A 309 -3.70 -1.97 -20.87
N CYS A 310 -4.15 -1.14 -21.80
CA CYS A 310 -5.51 -1.11 -22.29
C CYS A 310 -5.50 -1.66 -23.72
N GLU A 311 -6.14 -2.81 -23.94
CA GLU A 311 -6.24 -3.46 -25.25
C GLU A 311 -7.70 -3.69 -25.66
N LEU A 312 -7.94 -3.86 -26.95
CA LEU A 312 -9.25 -4.20 -27.48
C LEU A 312 -9.70 -5.58 -26.99
N LYS A 313 -10.95 -5.65 -26.52
CA LYS A 313 -11.60 -6.89 -26.10
C LYS A 313 -12.59 -7.36 -27.15
N TYR A 314 -12.41 -8.59 -27.60
CA TYR A 314 -13.30 -9.23 -28.56
C TYR A 314 -14.13 -10.32 -27.86
N ASN A 315 -15.38 -10.49 -28.29
CA ASN A 315 -16.27 -11.54 -27.86
C ASN A 315 -15.86 -12.90 -28.47
N LYS A 316 -16.57 -13.97 -28.10
CA LYS A 316 -16.29 -15.33 -28.60
C LYS A 316 -16.48 -15.47 -30.12
N ASN A 317 -17.21 -14.55 -30.75
CA ASN A 317 -17.49 -14.53 -32.18
C ASN A 317 -16.45 -13.71 -32.97
N GLY A 318 -15.45 -13.12 -32.30
CA GLY A 318 -14.42 -12.30 -32.92
C GLY A 318 -14.83 -10.85 -33.20
N GLU A 319 -16.00 -10.43 -32.73
CA GLU A 319 -16.49 -9.05 -32.81
C GLU A 319 -16.08 -8.28 -31.55
N LEU A 320 -16.01 -6.95 -31.63
CA LEU A 320 -15.70 -6.12 -30.46
C LEU A 320 -16.79 -6.28 -29.39
N ASP A 321 -16.40 -6.44 -28.13
CA ASP A 321 -17.35 -6.54 -27.01
C ASP A 321 -18.03 -5.17 -26.80
N GLU A 322 -19.30 -5.02 -27.17
CA GLU A 322 -20.01 -3.74 -27.15
C GLU A 322 -20.21 -3.20 -25.71
N ASP A 323 -20.38 -4.11 -24.74
CA ASP A 323 -20.59 -3.76 -23.33
C ASP A 323 -19.26 -3.41 -22.64
N ASP A 324 -18.18 -4.10 -22.99
CA ASP A 324 -16.85 -3.96 -22.39
C ASP A 324 -15.72 -4.04 -23.42
N PRO A 325 -15.56 -3.02 -24.29
CA PRO A 325 -14.68 -3.08 -25.47
C PRO A 325 -13.18 -2.98 -25.13
N VAL A 326 -12.82 -2.72 -23.87
CA VAL A 326 -11.44 -2.49 -23.45
C VAL A 326 -11.05 -3.42 -22.31
N HIS A 327 -10.14 -4.34 -22.61
CA HIS A 327 -9.52 -5.19 -21.62
C HIS A 327 -8.35 -4.47 -20.95
N VAL A 328 -8.36 -4.42 -19.62
CA VAL A 328 -7.33 -3.73 -18.83
C VAL A 328 -6.61 -4.73 -17.94
N PHE A 329 -5.28 -4.79 -18.04
CA PHE A 329 -4.44 -5.70 -17.24
C PHE A 329 -3.06 -5.07 -16.93
N TRP A 330 -2.32 -5.68 -16.01
CA TRP A 330 -0.96 -5.31 -15.66
C TRP A 330 0.06 -6.06 -16.50
N ILE A 331 1.13 -5.38 -16.89
CA ILE A 331 2.45 -5.97 -17.14
C ILE A 331 3.32 -5.67 -15.92
N ARG A 332 3.74 -6.75 -15.24
CA ARG A 332 4.61 -6.67 -14.07
C ARG A 332 6.07 -6.89 -14.48
N TYR A 333 6.75 -5.81 -14.82
CA TYR A 333 8.17 -5.86 -15.20
C TYR A 333 9.09 -6.45 -14.11
N PRO A 334 8.90 -6.18 -12.80
CA PRO A 334 9.67 -6.84 -11.75
C PRO A 334 9.46 -8.36 -11.68
N GLU A 335 8.38 -8.89 -12.25
CA GLU A 335 8.06 -10.33 -12.33
C GLU A 335 8.34 -10.88 -13.74
N GLY A 336 9.39 -10.39 -14.42
CA GLY A 336 9.77 -10.86 -15.76
C GLY A 336 8.84 -10.41 -16.89
N GLY A 337 8.01 -9.39 -16.66
CA GLY A 337 7.07 -8.88 -17.67
C GLY A 337 5.79 -9.70 -17.79
N GLN A 338 5.44 -10.49 -16.77
CA GLN A 338 4.22 -11.30 -16.78
C GLN A 338 2.96 -10.42 -16.88
N LYS A 339 2.00 -10.90 -17.68
CA LYS A 339 0.65 -10.35 -17.74
C LYS A 339 -0.15 -10.81 -16.52
N LYS A 340 -0.83 -9.89 -15.85
CA LYS A 340 -1.67 -10.20 -14.68
C LYS A 340 -2.94 -9.36 -14.68
N GLU A 341 -4.06 -10.02 -14.43
CA GLU A 341 -5.36 -9.34 -14.34
C GLU A 341 -5.39 -8.24 -13.26
N LEU A 342 -6.18 -7.21 -13.51
CA LEU A 342 -6.55 -6.27 -12.46
C LEU A 342 -7.34 -7.01 -11.38
N SER A 343 -6.98 -6.79 -10.11
CA SER A 343 -7.83 -7.23 -9.02
C SER A 343 -9.18 -6.53 -9.09
N TYR A 344 -10.22 -7.14 -8.53
CA TYR A 344 -11.57 -6.55 -8.50
C TYR A 344 -11.57 -5.10 -7.98
N ILE A 345 -10.82 -4.83 -6.90
CA ILE A 345 -10.73 -3.47 -6.32
C ILE A 345 -10.09 -2.49 -7.31
N GLN A 346 -9.00 -2.89 -7.98
CA GLN A 346 -8.34 -2.05 -8.97
C GLN A 346 -9.24 -1.76 -10.16
N ARG A 347 -10.00 -2.76 -10.62
CA ARG A 347 -10.95 -2.63 -11.72
C ARG A 347 -12.12 -1.72 -11.36
N VAL A 348 -12.68 -1.85 -10.16
CA VAL A 348 -13.91 -1.13 -9.77
C VAL A 348 -13.65 0.26 -9.20
N PHE A 349 -12.45 0.55 -8.67
CA PHE A 349 -12.19 1.83 -7.98
C PHE A 349 -11.04 2.65 -8.55
N ALA A 350 -10.14 2.05 -9.36
CA ALA A 350 -8.94 2.73 -9.82
C ALA A 350 -8.85 2.75 -11.35
N TYR A 351 -8.34 1.68 -11.93
CA TYR A 351 -7.83 1.63 -13.30
C TYR A 351 -8.79 0.99 -14.30
N GLY A 352 -9.94 0.49 -13.85
CA GLY A 352 -10.95 0.01 -14.79
C GLY A 352 -11.43 1.14 -15.68
N ILE A 353 -11.82 0.77 -16.89
CA ILE A 353 -12.41 1.66 -17.87
C ILE A 353 -13.91 1.39 -17.90
N LYS A 354 -14.69 2.47 -17.99
CA LYS A 354 -16.12 2.41 -18.28
C LYS A 354 -16.34 2.89 -19.70
N SER A 355 -17.14 2.13 -20.43
CA SER A 355 -17.61 2.40 -21.78
C SER A 355 -19.06 2.88 -21.75
N GLN A 356 -19.38 3.77 -22.68
CA GLN A 356 -20.75 4.15 -23.05
C GLN A 356 -20.81 4.19 -24.57
N VAL A 357 -21.76 3.48 -25.17
CA VAL A 357 -21.97 3.47 -26.61
C VAL A 357 -22.44 4.87 -27.07
N LEU A 358 -21.79 5.42 -28.09
CA LEU A 358 -22.18 6.68 -28.73
C LEU A 358 -22.81 6.45 -30.12
N GLY A 359 -22.47 5.34 -30.76
CA GLY A 359 -22.95 4.95 -32.08
C GLY A 359 -22.21 3.72 -32.59
N LYS A 360 -22.45 3.33 -33.85
CA LYS A 360 -21.78 2.18 -34.48
C LYS A 360 -20.25 2.37 -34.44
N ASP A 361 -19.53 1.40 -33.86
CA ASP A 361 -18.08 1.43 -33.69
C ASP A 361 -17.53 2.68 -32.97
N SER A 362 -18.35 3.33 -32.13
CA SER A 362 -17.97 4.54 -31.39
C SER A 362 -18.37 4.47 -29.92
N TYR A 363 -17.38 4.58 -29.04
CA TYR A 363 -17.56 4.44 -27.59
C TYR A 363 -16.89 5.58 -26.83
N LYS A 364 -17.60 6.14 -25.85
CA LYS A 364 -17.02 7.04 -24.85
C LYS A 364 -16.39 6.20 -23.75
N LEU A 365 -15.13 6.44 -23.46
CA LEU A 365 -14.36 5.78 -22.42
C LEU A 365 -13.99 6.77 -21.31
N HIS A 366 -13.97 6.31 -20.07
CA HIS A 366 -13.31 7.03 -18.98
C HIS A 366 -12.79 6.06 -17.91
N PHE A 367 -11.77 6.50 -17.17
CA PHE A 367 -11.36 5.74 -15.99
C PHE A 367 -12.42 5.82 -14.90
N VAL A 368 -12.59 4.75 -14.14
CA VAL A 368 -13.52 4.76 -12.99
C VAL A 368 -13.12 5.82 -11.97
N SER A 369 -11.81 5.99 -11.75
CA SER A 369 -11.26 7.00 -10.82
C SER A 369 -11.29 8.44 -11.34
N TYR A 370 -11.45 8.66 -12.66
CA TYR A 370 -11.33 9.98 -13.24
C TYR A 370 -12.23 10.19 -14.46
N LYS A 371 -13.38 10.84 -14.23
CA LYS A 371 -14.43 11.09 -15.26
C LYS A 371 -14.25 12.39 -16.05
N LYS A 372 -13.47 13.35 -15.54
CA LYS A 372 -13.37 14.72 -16.10
C LYS A 372 -12.74 14.79 -17.49
N ARG A 373 -11.94 13.78 -17.87
CA ARG A 373 -11.29 13.68 -19.18
C ARG A 373 -11.79 12.41 -19.89
N PRO A 374 -12.91 12.49 -20.62
CA PRO A 374 -13.36 11.38 -21.43
C PRO A 374 -12.38 11.14 -22.58
N MET A 375 -12.28 9.89 -22.99
CA MET A 375 -11.57 9.43 -24.18
C MET A 375 -12.59 8.80 -25.11
N TYR A 376 -12.26 8.66 -26.39
CA TYR A 376 -13.20 8.16 -27.39
C TYR A 376 -12.55 7.05 -28.21
N LEU A 377 -13.12 5.85 -28.16
CA LEU A 377 -12.72 4.72 -28.98
C LEU A 377 -13.51 4.78 -30.29
N MET A 378 -12.80 4.90 -31.40
CA MET A 378 -13.40 4.94 -32.75
C MET A 378 -12.41 4.41 -33.79
N ARG A 379 -12.91 4.06 -34.98
CA ARG A 379 -12.06 3.67 -36.10
C ARG A 379 -11.32 4.88 -36.66
N SER A 380 -10.03 4.69 -36.93
CA SER A 380 -9.21 5.65 -37.63
C SER A 380 -9.68 5.83 -39.08
N PRO A 381 -9.86 7.07 -39.56
CA PRO A 381 -10.10 7.33 -40.98
C PRO A 381 -8.94 6.95 -41.89
N LYS A 382 -7.71 6.80 -41.36
CA LYS A 382 -6.51 6.51 -42.15
C LYS A 382 -6.27 5.03 -42.38
N ASP A 383 -6.46 4.20 -41.36
CA ASP A 383 -6.12 2.77 -41.39
C ASP A 383 -7.26 1.84 -40.96
N ASN A 384 -8.45 2.39 -40.67
CA ASN A 384 -9.64 1.66 -40.26
C ASN A 384 -9.48 0.83 -38.97
N GLN A 385 -8.40 1.02 -38.21
CA GLN A 385 -8.16 0.37 -36.92
C GLN A 385 -8.79 1.16 -35.77
N PHE A 386 -9.21 0.47 -34.71
CA PHE A 386 -9.71 1.12 -33.51
C PHE A 386 -8.58 1.83 -32.76
N LYS A 387 -8.78 3.12 -32.49
CA LYS A 387 -7.85 3.97 -31.73
C LYS A 387 -8.60 4.75 -30.66
N VAL A 388 -7.88 5.17 -29.63
CA VAL A 388 -8.42 6.00 -28.55
C VAL A 388 -8.00 7.44 -28.76
N TYR A 389 -8.97 8.33 -28.95
CA TYR A 389 -8.78 9.76 -29.13
C TYR A 389 -9.07 10.50 -27.82
N THR A 390 -8.32 11.55 -27.57
CA THR A 390 -8.59 12.49 -26.48
C THR A 390 -8.07 13.88 -26.83
N THR A 391 -8.47 14.87 -26.05
CA THR A 391 -8.00 16.25 -26.21
C THR A 391 -6.72 16.45 -25.42
N ILE A 392 -5.60 16.69 -26.12
CA ILE A 392 -4.27 16.97 -25.58
C ILE A 392 -3.86 18.36 -26.10
N ASN A 393 -3.60 19.32 -25.20
CA ASN A 393 -3.30 20.72 -25.56
C ASN A 393 -4.33 21.35 -26.53
N ASN A 394 -5.63 21.16 -26.25
CA ASN A 394 -6.74 21.66 -27.07
C ASN A 394 -6.76 21.12 -28.52
N GLN A 395 -6.02 20.05 -28.81
CA GLN A 395 -6.03 19.35 -30.09
C GLN A 395 -6.50 17.91 -29.89
N GLN A 396 -7.23 17.37 -30.85
CA GLN A 396 -7.62 15.96 -30.83
C GLN A 396 -6.41 15.11 -31.27
N ALA A 397 -6.04 14.13 -30.45
CA ALA A 397 -4.91 13.25 -30.73
C ALA A 397 -5.19 11.81 -30.32
N VAL A 398 -4.52 10.88 -31.00
CA VAL A 398 -4.51 9.46 -30.64
C VAL A 398 -3.64 9.31 -29.39
N LEU A 399 -4.23 8.80 -28.32
CA LEU A 399 -3.57 8.62 -27.04
C LEU A 399 -2.62 7.43 -27.10
N ASN A 400 -1.37 7.63 -26.69
CA ASN A 400 -0.36 6.57 -26.63
C ASN A 400 -0.01 6.20 -25.17
N ARG A 401 0.20 7.22 -24.33
CA ARG A 401 0.68 7.05 -22.95
C ARG A 401 -0.03 8.02 -22.01
N ILE A 402 -0.40 7.51 -20.83
CA ILE A 402 -0.71 8.31 -19.65
C ILE A 402 0.36 8.05 -18.60
N PHE A 403 0.92 9.11 -18.03
CA PHE A 403 1.83 9.01 -16.90
C PHE A 403 1.31 9.81 -15.71
N ILE A 404 1.31 9.19 -14.53
CA ILE A 404 0.82 9.79 -13.28
C ILE A 404 1.98 10.00 -12.32
N LYS A 405 2.30 11.26 -12.02
CA LYS A 405 3.24 11.61 -10.95
C LYS A 405 2.49 11.61 -9.61
N VAL A 406 2.77 10.60 -8.81
CA VAL A 406 2.31 10.49 -7.42
C VAL A 406 3.47 10.80 -6.47
N ASP A 407 3.20 11.61 -5.46
CA ASP A 407 4.14 11.97 -4.40
C ASP A 407 3.52 11.70 -3.02
N GLY A 408 3.62 10.44 -2.57
CA GLY A 408 2.99 9.97 -1.36
C GLY A 408 1.47 9.76 -1.47
N GLY A 409 0.80 9.67 -0.31
CA GLY A 409 -0.64 9.36 -0.20
C GLY A 409 -0.92 7.85 -0.07
N THR A 410 -2.20 7.51 0.03
CA THR A 410 -2.64 6.11 0.20
C THR A 410 -3.19 5.55 -1.12
N PHE A 411 -3.44 4.24 -1.18
CA PHE A 411 -4.09 3.64 -2.35
C PHE A 411 -5.44 4.30 -2.70
N TRP A 412 -6.19 4.73 -1.67
CA TRP A 412 -7.51 5.34 -1.83
C TRP A 412 -7.46 6.85 -2.09
N SER A 413 -6.36 7.50 -1.72
CA SER A 413 -6.16 8.93 -1.92
C SER A 413 -4.68 9.20 -2.20
N PRO A 414 -4.20 8.87 -3.42
CA PRO A 414 -2.85 9.16 -3.82
C PRO A 414 -2.70 10.67 -4.00
N ASN A 415 -1.58 11.24 -3.55
CA ASN A 415 -1.28 12.64 -3.82
C ASN A 415 -0.73 12.76 -5.25
N VAL A 416 -1.61 13.10 -6.20
CA VAL A 416 -1.24 13.24 -7.61
C VAL A 416 -0.74 14.65 -7.87
N VAL A 417 0.56 14.79 -8.15
CA VAL A 417 1.21 16.06 -8.47
C VAL A 417 0.78 16.53 -9.86
N TYR A 418 0.85 15.64 -10.85
CA TYR A 418 0.35 15.87 -12.21
C TYR A 418 0.03 14.57 -12.92
N MET A 419 -0.81 14.67 -13.95
CA MET A 419 -0.94 13.68 -15.01
C MET A 419 -0.39 14.25 -16.32
N GLU A 420 0.36 13.43 -17.03
CA GLU A 420 0.85 13.69 -18.37
C GLU A 420 0.11 12.77 -19.35
N MET A 421 -0.46 13.35 -20.40
CA MET A 421 -1.00 12.61 -21.54
C MET A 421 -0.11 12.87 -22.74
N LYS A 422 0.37 11.81 -23.38
CA LYS A 422 1.16 11.86 -24.62
C LYS A 422 0.42 11.10 -25.72
N GLY A 423 0.34 11.71 -26.89
CA GLY A 423 -0.32 11.17 -28.06
C GLY A 423 0.30 11.67 -29.35
N VAL A 424 -0.32 11.30 -30.46
CA VAL A 424 0.06 11.74 -31.81
C VAL A 424 -1.16 12.31 -32.48
N ASP A 425 -1.02 13.51 -33.05
CA ASP A 425 -2.01 14.05 -33.96
C ASP A 425 -2.04 13.16 -35.22
N GLU A 426 -3.20 12.56 -35.49
CA GLU A 426 -3.32 11.62 -36.59
C GLU A 426 -3.15 12.29 -37.95
N GLN A 427 -3.54 13.56 -38.13
CA GLN A 427 -3.43 14.24 -39.40
C GLN A 427 -1.98 14.57 -39.72
N THR A 428 -1.28 15.20 -38.77
CA THR A 428 0.07 15.74 -38.94
C THR A 428 1.19 14.75 -38.58
N GLY A 429 0.87 13.69 -37.84
CA GLY A 429 1.86 12.73 -37.30
C GLY A 429 2.72 13.32 -36.18
N LYS A 430 2.44 14.55 -35.73
CA LYS A 430 3.24 15.25 -34.71
C LYS A 430 2.88 14.73 -33.32
N GLU A 431 3.90 14.49 -32.49
CA GLU A 431 3.68 14.17 -31.08
C GLU A 431 3.13 15.38 -30.32
N VAL A 432 2.11 15.14 -29.50
CA VAL A 432 1.52 16.13 -28.61
C VAL A 432 1.55 15.62 -27.17
N MET A 433 1.82 16.52 -26.23
CA MET A 433 1.92 16.19 -24.81
C MET A 433 1.35 17.31 -23.94
N GLN A 434 0.52 16.95 -22.97
CA GLN A 434 -0.10 17.87 -22.01
C GLN A 434 0.12 17.37 -20.58
N ARG A 435 0.60 18.25 -19.70
CA ARG A 435 0.60 18.04 -18.24
C ARG A 435 -0.50 18.86 -17.60
N PHE A 436 -1.21 18.27 -16.64
CA PHE A 436 -2.22 18.97 -15.86
C PHE A 436 -2.38 18.32 -14.48
N LYS A 437 -2.95 19.07 -13.53
CA LYS A 437 -3.28 18.56 -12.20
C LYS A 437 -4.73 18.02 -12.19
N PRO A 438 -4.98 16.75 -11.84
CA PRO A 438 -6.33 16.14 -11.81
C PRO A 438 -7.31 16.74 -10.78
#